data_AF-A0A1H9VUM3-F1
#
_entry.id   AF-A0A1H9VUM3-F1
#
_cell.length_a   1.000
_cell.length_b   1.000
_cell.length_c   1.000
_cell.angle_alpha   90.00
_cell.angle_beta   90.00
_cell.angle_gamma   90.00
#
_symmetry.space_group_name_H-M   'P 1'
#
loop_
_entity.id
_entity.type
_entity.pdbx_description
1 polymer ?
#
loop_
_entity_poly.entity_id
_entity_poly.type
_entity_poly.pdbx_seq_one_letter_code
_entity_poly.pdbx_strand_id
1 'polypeptide(L)'
;MQQAVVDAGRPLPQLTDPLEVELQVSAFVGPFADNEELWEVVVRHLEEVPSRRSAALLTALGHLLPGQSGVWALEAARRQAEPRWDLGALTFGECWIGDRSIDAGYLALLCSYSYGDSPHAMVFMIDEISGSLTRHAFLTRQVEEALARLRDEMRLELITPVAAHWLLSRSYDRFERRPGLGVSMDVHQTRLVARRRIALAMN
;
A
#
# COMPACT_ATOMS: atom_id res chain seq x y z
N MET A 1 10.48 5.48 20.23
CA MET A 1 10.05 5.01 18.89
C MET A 1 9.25 3.73 18.97
N GLN A 2 9.76 2.66 19.58
CA GLN A 2 9.02 1.39 19.79
C GLN A 2 7.65 1.59 20.45
N GLN A 3 7.58 2.34 21.56
CA GLN A 3 6.31 2.63 22.24
C GLN A 3 5.28 3.32 21.32
N ALA A 4 5.72 4.23 20.44
CA ALA A 4 4.85 4.95 19.52
C ALA A 4 4.27 4.03 18.43
N VAL A 5 5.07 3.08 17.92
CA VAL A 5 4.61 2.06 16.96
C VAL A 5 3.58 1.14 17.60
N VAL A 6 3.87 0.68 18.82
CA VAL A 6 2.95 -0.17 19.57
C VAL A 6 1.67 0.64 19.80
N ASP A 7 1.73 1.89 20.25
CA ASP A 7 0.56 2.73 20.54
C ASP A 7 -0.27 3.10 19.30
N ALA A 8 0.37 3.27 18.15
CA ALA A 8 -0.33 3.44 16.88
C ALA A 8 -1.14 2.19 16.47
N GLY A 9 -0.72 1.00 16.93
CA GLY A 9 -1.44 -0.26 16.75
C GLY A 9 -2.64 -0.48 17.68
N ARG A 10 -2.89 0.44 18.64
CA ARG A 10 -3.98 0.31 19.63
C ARG A 10 -5.38 0.04 19.06
N PRO A 11 -5.81 0.66 17.94
CA PRO A 11 -7.17 0.46 17.42
C PRO A 11 -7.28 -0.73 16.45
N LEU A 12 -6.17 -1.36 16.03
CA LEU A 12 -6.19 -2.45 15.04
C LEU A 12 -7.11 -3.63 15.43
N PRO A 13 -7.21 -4.04 16.72
CA PRO A 13 -8.14 -5.11 17.12
C PRO A 13 -9.63 -4.75 16.99
N GLN A 14 -9.96 -3.47 16.87
CA GLN A 14 -11.31 -2.94 16.83
C GLN A 14 -11.77 -2.69 15.39
N LEU A 15 -10.82 -2.57 14.47
CA LEU A 15 -11.09 -2.48 13.04
C LEU A 15 -11.70 -3.79 12.54
N THR A 16 -12.58 -3.65 11.56
CA THR A 16 -13.16 -4.77 10.81
C THR A 16 -12.85 -4.67 9.32
N ASP A 17 -12.55 -3.45 8.84
CA ASP A 17 -12.21 -3.21 7.46
C ASP A 17 -10.70 -3.39 7.23
N PRO A 18 -10.27 -4.37 6.43
CA PRO A 18 -8.85 -4.58 6.13
C PRO A 18 -8.20 -3.37 5.43
N LEU A 19 -8.97 -2.59 4.67
CA LEU A 19 -8.45 -1.41 4.00
C LEU A 19 -8.08 -0.29 4.99
N GLU A 20 -8.87 -0.11 6.05
CA GLU A 20 -8.58 0.85 7.12
C GLU A 20 -7.30 0.45 7.87
N VAL A 21 -7.11 -0.86 8.08
CA VAL A 21 -5.88 -1.41 8.67
C VAL A 21 -4.67 -1.07 7.80
N GLU A 22 -4.73 -1.32 6.48
CA GLU A 22 -3.62 -0.99 5.56
C GLU A 22 -3.23 0.49 5.62
N LEU A 23 -4.22 1.39 5.54
CA LEU A 23 -3.98 2.83 5.53
C LEU A 23 -3.41 3.32 6.86
N GLN A 24 -3.98 2.86 7.97
CA GLN A 24 -3.52 3.25 9.29
C GLN A 24 -2.09 2.77 9.54
N VAL A 25 -1.79 1.51 9.25
CA VAL A 25 -0.46 0.94 9.45
C VAL A 25 0.55 1.58 8.51
N SER A 26 0.20 1.77 7.23
CA SER A 26 1.06 2.44 6.27
C SER A 26 1.48 3.84 6.72
N ALA A 27 0.56 4.62 7.30
CA ALA A 27 0.83 5.98 7.75
C ALA A 27 1.90 6.07 8.85
N PHE A 28 1.93 5.15 9.82
CA PHE A 28 2.92 5.21 10.91
C PHE A 28 4.16 4.34 10.67
N VAL A 29 4.06 3.27 9.88
CA VAL A 29 5.18 2.37 9.55
C VAL A 29 6.02 2.93 8.40
N GLY A 30 5.39 3.61 7.43
CA GLY A 30 6.00 4.07 6.18
C GLY A 30 7.38 4.73 6.32
N PRO A 31 7.59 5.69 7.25
CA PRO A 31 8.88 6.35 7.44
C PRO A 31 10.03 5.44 7.89
N PHE A 32 9.73 4.28 8.48
CA PHE A 32 10.70 3.36 9.07
C PHE A 32 10.67 1.97 8.43
N ALA A 33 9.91 1.77 7.35
CA ALA A 33 9.64 0.46 6.78
C ALA A 33 10.90 -0.31 6.37
N ASP A 34 11.95 0.41 5.95
CA ASP A 34 13.22 -0.18 5.50
C ASP A 34 14.25 -0.33 6.66
N ASN A 35 13.88 -0.04 7.92
CA ASN A 35 14.77 -0.17 9.09
C ASN A 35 14.66 -1.56 9.73
N GLU A 36 15.42 -2.52 9.23
CA GLU A 36 15.38 -3.92 9.65
C GLU A 36 15.74 -4.12 11.14
N GLU A 37 16.78 -3.43 11.64
CA GLU A 37 17.21 -3.50 13.05
C GLU A 37 16.10 -3.06 14.02
N LEU A 38 15.35 -2.01 13.66
CA LEU A 38 14.18 -1.59 14.42
C LEU A 38 13.11 -2.67 14.43
N TRP A 39 12.78 -3.23 13.26
CA TRP A 39 11.70 -4.19 13.13
C TRP A 39 12.01 -5.51 13.80
N GLU A 40 13.26 -5.95 13.82
CA GLU A 40 13.68 -7.12 14.59
C GLU A 40 13.30 -6.97 16.08
N VAL A 41 13.64 -5.82 16.67
CA VAL A 41 13.36 -5.58 18.09
C VAL A 41 11.87 -5.41 18.36
N VAL A 42 11.14 -4.73 17.46
CA VAL A 42 9.68 -4.55 17.58
C VAL A 42 8.95 -5.89 17.47
N VAL A 43 9.28 -6.71 16.47
CA VAL A 43 8.66 -8.02 16.25
C VAL A 43 8.90 -8.93 17.46
N ARG A 44 10.15 -9.00 17.94
CA ARG A 44 10.49 -9.79 19.15
C ARG A 44 9.69 -9.34 20.37
N HIS A 45 9.58 -8.03 20.59
CA HIS A 45 8.82 -7.50 21.71
C HIS A 45 7.32 -7.84 21.62
N LEU A 46 6.72 -7.72 20.44
CA LEU A 46 5.31 -8.06 20.22
C LEU A 46 5.05 -9.57 20.37
N GLU A 47 6.04 -10.39 20.07
CA GLU A 47 5.99 -11.84 20.30
C GLU A 47 6.03 -12.19 21.80
N GLU A 48 6.91 -11.54 22.57
CA GLU A 48 7.07 -11.75 24.01
C GLU A 48 5.86 -11.28 24.85
N VAL A 49 5.06 -10.34 24.31
CA VAL A 49 3.89 -9.77 24.99
C VAL A 49 2.62 -10.08 24.19
N PRO A 50 2.14 -11.34 24.18
CA PRO A 50 1.00 -11.74 23.37
C PRO A 50 -0.29 -11.04 23.83
N SER A 51 -0.97 -10.41 22.88
CA SER A 51 -2.24 -9.73 23.10
C SER A 51 -2.99 -9.60 21.79
N ARG A 52 -4.30 -9.30 21.82
CA ARG A 52 -5.06 -9.00 20.59
C ARG A 52 -4.42 -7.88 19.76
N ARG A 53 -3.82 -6.89 20.42
CA ARG A 53 -3.09 -5.78 19.78
C ARG A 53 -1.80 -6.25 19.15
N SER A 54 -1.02 -7.05 19.87
CA SER A 54 0.24 -7.59 19.38
C SER A 54 0.02 -8.48 18.17
N ALA A 55 -0.99 -9.36 18.23
CA ALA A 55 -1.37 -10.22 17.13
C ALA A 55 -1.80 -9.40 15.91
N ALA A 56 -2.75 -8.46 16.07
CA ALA A 56 -3.20 -7.59 14.99
C ALA A 56 -2.05 -6.78 14.35
N LEU A 57 -1.13 -6.25 15.17
CA LEU A 57 0.01 -5.50 14.67
C LEU A 57 1.00 -6.42 13.93
N LEU A 58 1.36 -7.58 14.49
CA LEU A 58 2.23 -8.55 13.82
C LEU A 58 1.66 -9.03 12.49
N THR A 59 0.36 -9.34 12.44
CA THR A 59 -0.31 -9.72 11.19
C THR A 59 -0.24 -8.59 10.16
N ALA A 60 -0.51 -7.35 10.56
CA ALA A 60 -0.46 -6.22 9.63
C ALA A 60 0.97 -5.97 9.12
N LEU A 61 1.95 -5.99 10.02
CA LEU A 61 3.37 -5.85 9.66
C LEU A 61 3.83 -6.96 8.73
N GLY A 62 3.41 -8.21 8.95
CA GLY A 62 3.75 -9.35 8.11
C GLY A 62 3.27 -9.21 6.66
N HIS A 63 2.19 -8.47 6.44
CA HIS A 63 1.66 -8.20 5.10
C HIS A 63 2.22 -6.92 4.44
N LEU A 64 2.69 -5.95 5.22
CA LEU A 64 3.04 -4.61 4.74
C LEU A 64 4.54 -4.31 4.74
N LEU A 65 5.32 -4.91 5.66
CA LEU A 65 6.76 -4.69 5.70
C LEU A 65 7.45 -5.43 4.56
N PRO A 66 8.45 -4.80 3.91
CA PRO A 66 9.24 -5.45 2.89
C PRO A 66 10.23 -6.46 3.49
N GLY A 67 10.68 -7.40 2.65
CA GLY A 67 11.82 -8.26 2.93
C GLY A 67 11.70 -9.10 4.20
N GLN A 68 12.82 -9.26 4.89
CA GLN A 68 12.95 -10.15 6.04
C GLN A 68 12.11 -9.70 7.24
N SER A 69 11.92 -8.39 7.43
CA SER A 69 11.09 -7.84 8.51
C SER A 69 9.63 -8.29 8.41
N GLY A 70 9.07 -8.35 7.20
CA GLY A 70 7.73 -8.90 6.96
C GLY A 70 7.66 -10.41 7.25
N VAL A 71 8.69 -11.16 6.87
CA VAL A 71 8.76 -12.60 7.13
C VAL A 71 8.75 -12.90 8.63
N TRP A 72 9.59 -12.22 9.42
CA TRP A 72 9.62 -12.38 10.87
C TRP A 72 8.28 -12.03 11.52
N ALA A 73 7.68 -10.91 11.10
CA ALA A 73 6.38 -10.48 11.63
C ALA A 73 5.28 -11.51 11.34
N LEU A 74 5.26 -12.07 10.12
CA LEU A 74 4.30 -13.11 9.73
C LEU A 74 4.51 -14.41 10.52
N GLU A 75 5.75 -14.83 10.73
CA GLU A 75 6.07 -16.01 11.54
C GLU A 75 5.65 -15.85 13.00
N ALA A 76 5.90 -14.68 13.59
CA ALA A 76 5.46 -14.36 14.94
C ALA A 76 3.92 -14.28 15.02
N ALA A 77 3.25 -13.71 14.01
CA ALA A 77 1.79 -13.61 13.94
C ALA A 77 1.12 -14.99 13.97
N ARG A 78 1.68 -15.99 13.27
CA ARG A 78 1.15 -17.37 13.23
C ARG A 78 1.08 -18.06 14.60
N ARG A 79 1.82 -17.55 15.59
CA ARG A 79 1.82 -18.06 16.98
C ARG A 79 0.78 -17.37 17.87
N GLN A 80 0.03 -16.39 17.34
CA GLN A 80 -0.96 -15.60 18.07
C GLN A 80 -2.36 -15.75 17.46
N ALA A 81 -3.36 -15.19 18.14
CA ALA A 81 -4.75 -15.24 17.69
C ALA A 81 -4.96 -14.36 16.45
N GLU A 82 -5.63 -14.90 15.43
CA GLU A 82 -5.92 -14.15 14.21
C GLU A 82 -6.82 -12.92 14.47
N PRO A 83 -6.55 -11.78 13.81
CA PRO A 83 -7.44 -10.63 13.85
C PRO A 83 -8.77 -10.90 13.13
N ARG A 84 -9.76 -10.01 13.32
CA ARG A 84 -11.09 -10.12 12.70
C ARG A 84 -11.13 -9.75 11.22
N TRP A 85 -10.06 -9.15 10.73
CA TRP A 85 -9.86 -8.73 9.35
C TRP A 85 -8.81 -9.64 8.72
N ASP A 86 -8.86 -9.79 7.40
CA ASP A 86 -7.89 -10.57 6.64
C ASP A 86 -7.28 -9.72 5.52
N LEU A 87 -6.00 -9.40 5.65
CA LEU A 87 -5.27 -8.69 4.60
C LEU A 87 -4.95 -9.62 3.42
N GLY A 88 -4.81 -10.92 3.65
CA GLY A 88 -4.56 -11.93 2.63
C GLY A 88 -5.71 -12.09 1.63
N ALA A 89 -6.93 -11.70 2.00
CA ALA A 89 -8.12 -11.75 1.14
C ALA A 89 -8.17 -10.68 0.03
N LEU A 90 -7.10 -9.91 -0.18
CA LEU A 90 -7.06 -8.88 -1.24
C LEU A 90 -7.11 -9.54 -2.62
N THR A 91 -8.08 -9.17 -3.43
CA THR A 91 -8.19 -9.56 -4.84
C THR A 91 -7.98 -8.37 -5.76
N PHE A 92 -7.44 -8.64 -6.95
CA PHE A 92 -7.23 -7.65 -7.99
C PHE A 92 -8.45 -7.59 -8.91
N GLY A 93 -8.90 -6.38 -9.19
CA GLY A 93 -9.89 -6.12 -10.22
C GLY A 93 -9.23 -5.65 -11.52
N GLU A 94 -9.97 -4.84 -12.26
CA GLU A 94 -9.54 -4.21 -13.50
C GLU A 94 -8.54 -3.06 -13.24
N CYS A 95 -7.65 -2.84 -14.21
CA CYS A 95 -6.72 -1.71 -14.24
C CYS A 95 -6.86 -0.94 -15.55
N TRP A 96 -6.79 0.38 -15.48
CA TRP A 96 -6.90 1.29 -16.61
C TRP A 96 -5.76 2.28 -16.63
N ILE A 97 -5.31 2.60 -17.84
CA ILE A 97 -4.33 3.65 -18.10
C ILE A 97 -4.95 4.74 -18.97
N GLY A 98 -4.67 5.99 -18.64
CA GLY A 98 -4.97 7.16 -19.47
C GLY A 98 -3.68 7.94 -19.73
N ASP A 99 -3.43 8.25 -21.00
CA ASP A 99 -2.23 8.96 -21.42
C ASP A 99 -2.52 10.44 -21.69
N ARG A 100 -1.89 11.32 -20.90
CA ARG A 100 -1.90 12.77 -21.05
C ARG A 100 -0.47 13.30 -21.16
N SER A 101 0.49 12.47 -21.55
CA SER A 101 1.92 12.80 -21.56
C SER A 101 2.25 13.92 -22.54
N ILE A 102 1.54 14.00 -23.67
CA ILE A 102 1.73 15.04 -24.68
C ILE A 102 1.14 16.38 -24.20
N ASP A 103 -0.07 16.36 -23.64
CA ASP A 103 -0.82 17.58 -23.32
C ASP A 103 -0.52 18.15 -21.94
N ALA A 104 -0.26 17.29 -20.96
CA ALA A 104 -0.11 17.64 -19.55
C ALA A 104 1.05 16.94 -18.84
N GLY A 105 1.82 16.10 -19.55
CA GLY A 105 3.04 15.51 -19.03
C GLY A 105 2.89 14.34 -18.07
N TYR A 106 1.72 13.69 -17.99
CA TYR A 106 1.50 12.59 -17.06
C TYR A 106 0.71 11.42 -17.65
N LEU A 107 0.89 10.25 -17.03
CA LEU A 107 0.03 9.08 -17.16
C LEU A 107 -0.84 8.95 -15.91
N ALA A 108 -2.14 8.74 -16.10
CA ALA A 108 -3.03 8.32 -15.02
C ALA A 108 -3.16 6.80 -15.05
N LEU A 109 -2.97 6.15 -13.91
CA LEU A 109 -3.21 4.73 -13.74
C LEU A 109 -4.21 4.52 -12.62
N LEU A 110 -5.28 3.78 -12.88
CA LEU A 110 -6.25 3.35 -11.88
C LEU A 110 -6.24 1.84 -11.82
N CYS A 111 -6.07 1.26 -10.63
CA CYS A 111 -6.27 -0.17 -10.40
C CYS A 111 -7.31 -0.37 -9.32
N SER A 112 -8.27 -1.24 -9.59
CA SER A 112 -9.29 -1.67 -8.64
C SER A 112 -8.86 -2.92 -7.90
N TYR A 113 -9.33 -3.04 -6.67
CA TYR A 113 -9.07 -4.14 -5.76
C TYR A 113 -10.30 -4.36 -4.89
N SER A 114 -10.34 -5.47 -4.17
CA SER A 114 -11.40 -5.72 -3.19
C SER A 114 -10.92 -6.56 -2.02
N TYR A 115 -11.52 -6.28 -0.87
CA TYR A 115 -11.54 -7.18 0.28
C TYR A 115 -12.95 -7.79 0.40
N GLY A 116 -13.12 -9.03 -0.09
CA GLY A 116 -14.45 -9.61 -0.25
C GLY A 116 -15.32 -8.74 -1.16
N ASP A 117 -16.51 -8.35 -0.68
CA ASP A 117 -17.47 -7.52 -1.42
C ASP A 117 -17.24 -6.00 -1.28
N SER A 118 -16.09 -5.59 -0.72
CA SER A 118 -15.75 -4.17 -0.52
C SER A 118 -14.73 -3.71 -1.57
N PRO A 119 -15.18 -3.11 -2.70
CA PRO A 119 -14.28 -2.61 -3.73
C PRO A 119 -13.64 -1.28 -3.34
N HIS A 120 -12.40 -1.10 -3.79
CA HIS A 120 -11.67 0.16 -3.72
C HIS A 120 -10.69 0.26 -4.90
N ALA A 121 -10.23 1.46 -5.19
CA ALA A 121 -9.24 1.70 -6.23
C ALA A 121 -8.11 2.56 -5.71
N MET A 122 -6.91 2.32 -6.25
CA MET A 122 -5.81 3.27 -6.16
C MET A 122 -5.64 3.97 -7.49
N VAL A 123 -5.47 5.29 -7.43
CA VAL A 123 -5.21 6.15 -8.58
C VAL A 123 -3.82 6.73 -8.43
N PHE A 124 -3.04 6.65 -9.49
CA PHE A 124 -1.66 7.10 -9.55
C PHE A 124 -1.49 8.09 -10.70
N MET A 125 -0.81 9.20 -10.43
CA MET A 125 -0.43 10.17 -11.43
C MET A 125 1.09 10.10 -11.58
N ILE A 126 1.53 9.56 -12.71
CA ILE A 126 2.93 9.34 -13.05
C ILE A 126 3.38 10.48 -13.95
N ASP A 127 4.27 11.34 -13.45
CA ASP A 127 4.84 12.44 -14.22
C ASP A 127 5.92 11.93 -15.17
N GLU A 128 5.64 11.94 -16.47
CA GLU A 128 6.57 11.53 -17.52
C GLU A 128 7.66 12.57 -17.80
N ILE A 129 7.39 13.86 -17.58
CA ILE A 129 8.36 14.95 -17.76
C ILE A 129 9.49 14.83 -16.73
N SER A 130 9.17 14.48 -15.50
CA SER A 130 10.15 14.32 -14.42
C SER A 130 10.71 12.89 -14.31
N GLY A 131 10.67 12.14 -15.41
CA GLY A 131 11.24 10.80 -15.51
C GLY A 131 10.34 9.71 -14.93
N SER A 132 9.06 9.70 -15.31
CA SER A 132 8.01 8.74 -14.93
C SER A 132 7.90 8.49 -13.42
N LEU A 133 7.83 9.56 -12.64
CA LEU A 133 7.81 9.51 -11.17
C LEU A 133 6.38 9.68 -10.66
N THR A 134 5.94 8.82 -9.74
CA THR A 134 4.60 8.91 -9.15
C THR A 134 4.54 10.16 -8.26
N ARG A 135 3.82 11.19 -8.69
CA ARG A 135 3.66 12.44 -7.95
C ARG A 135 2.51 12.42 -6.97
N HIS A 136 1.42 11.77 -7.37
CA HIS A 136 0.21 11.61 -6.58
C HIS A 136 -0.22 10.16 -6.58
N ALA A 137 -0.63 9.68 -5.42
CA ALA A 137 -1.20 8.36 -5.25
C ALA A 137 -2.26 8.45 -4.16
N PHE A 138 -3.52 8.19 -4.51
CA PHE A 138 -4.62 8.22 -3.55
C PHE A 138 -5.51 7.00 -3.69
N LEU A 139 -6.29 6.75 -2.65
CA LEU A 139 -7.18 5.61 -2.56
C LEU A 139 -8.63 6.09 -2.44
N THR A 140 -9.55 5.38 -3.10
CA THR A 140 -10.97 5.70 -3.06
C THR A 140 -11.82 4.43 -3.01
N ARG A 141 -12.95 4.48 -2.30
CA ARG A 141 -14.01 3.46 -2.39
C ARG A 141 -15.02 3.75 -3.50
N GLN A 142 -15.01 4.97 -4.04
CA GLN A 142 -15.90 5.38 -5.13
C GLN A 142 -15.27 5.04 -6.49
N VAL A 143 -15.11 3.74 -6.78
CA VAL A 143 -14.39 3.25 -7.97
C VAL A 143 -15.01 3.75 -9.26
N GLU A 144 -16.33 3.60 -9.42
CA GLU A 144 -17.04 4.03 -10.62
C GLU A 144 -17.02 5.55 -10.82
N GLU A 145 -17.12 6.31 -9.74
CA GLU A 145 -17.03 7.78 -9.81
C GLU A 145 -15.63 8.22 -10.24
N ALA A 146 -14.58 7.62 -9.69
CA ALA A 146 -13.21 7.91 -10.08
C ALA A 146 -12.95 7.55 -11.55
N LEU A 147 -13.47 6.41 -12.02
CA LEU A 147 -13.41 6.02 -13.42
C LEU A 147 -14.16 6.99 -14.34
N ALA A 148 -15.38 7.39 -13.97
CA ALA A 148 -16.16 8.35 -14.74
C ALA A 148 -15.41 9.69 -14.87
N ARG A 149 -14.89 10.22 -13.76
CA ARG A 149 -14.11 11.46 -13.76
C ARG A 149 -12.86 11.37 -14.62
N LEU A 150 -12.13 10.26 -14.58
CA LEU A 150 -10.98 10.05 -15.45
C LEU A 150 -11.38 9.98 -16.93
N ARG A 151 -12.51 9.31 -17.26
CA ARG A 151 -13.02 9.23 -18.64
C ARG A 151 -13.45 10.58 -19.20
N ASP A 152 -13.92 11.49 -18.36
CA ASP A 152 -14.26 12.86 -18.76
C ASP A 152 -13.01 13.69 -19.12
N GLU A 153 -11.86 13.37 -18.54
CA GLU A 153 -10.60 14.10 -18.77
C GLU A 153 -9.70 13.46 -19.83
N MET A 154 -9.77 12.13 -20.03
CA MET A 154 -8.90 11.39 -20.94
C MET A 154 -9.48 10.05 -21.40
N ARG A 155 -8.99 9.53 -22.53
CA ARG A 155 -9.31 8.17 -22.97
C ARG A 155 -8.63 7.15 -22.06
N LEU A 156 -9.41 6.24 -21.51
CA LEU A 156 -8.90 5.12 -20.72
C LEU A 156 -8.81 3.84 -21.55
N GLU A 157 -7.72 3.11 -21.35
CA GLU A 157 -7.48 1.79 -21.93
C GLU A 157 -7.35 0.77 -20.82
N LEU A 158 -8.04 -0.36 -20.97
CA LEU A 158 -7.92 -1.48 -20.04
C LEU A 158 -6.56 -2.15 -20.24
N ILE A 159 -5.83 -2.38 -19.16
CA ILE A 159 -4.56 -3.10 -19.16
C ILE A 159 -4.57 -4.21 -18.12
N THR A 160 -3.68 -5.18 -18.28
CA THR A 160 -3.58 -6.27 -17.31
C THR A 160 -3.06 -5.77 -15.96
N PRO A 161 -3.48 -6.36 -14.83
CA PRO A 161 -2.92 -6.03 -13.53
C PRO A 161 -1.40 -6.13 -13.49
N VAL A 162 -0.81 -7.15 -14.11
CA VAL A 162 0.65 -7.32 -14.20
C VAL A 162 1.32 -6.13 -14.91
N ALA A 163 0.79 -5.69 -16.06
CA ALA A 163 1.34 -4.55 -16.79
C ALA A 163 1.24 -3.26 -15.97
N ALA A 164 0.09 -3.02 -15.33
CA ALA A 164 -0.13 -1.87 -14.47
C ALA A 164 0.87 -1.82 -13.29
N HIS A 165 1.05 -2.93 -12.59
CA HIS A 165 1.93 -3.00 -11.42
C HIS A 165 3.41 -3.00 -11.81
N TRP A 166 3.77 -3.48 -13.01
CA TRP A 166 5.12 -3.30 -13.56
C TRP A 166 5.44 -1.82 -13.83
N LEU A 167 4.48 -1.05 -14.36
CA LEU A 167 4.65 0.41 -14.52
C LEU A 167 4.85 1.11 -13.17
N LEU A 168 4.02 0.75 -12.18
CA LEU A 168 4.13 1.29 -10.82
C LEU A 168 5.47 0.93 -10.17
N SER A 169 5.92 -0.31 -10.30
CA SER A 169 7.22 -0.76 -9.78
C SER A 169 8.36 0.13 -10.26
N ARG A 170 8.44 0.39 -11.58
CA ARG A 170 9.46 1.28 -12.14
C ARG A 170 9.34 2.72 -11.64
N SER A 171 8.13 3.19 -11.41
CA SER A 171 7.88 4.56 -10.93
C SER A 171 8.29 4.73 -9.47
N TYR A 172 7.96 3.76 -8.60
CA TYR A 172 8.35 3.76 -7.19
C TYR A 172 9.85 3.54 -7.00
N ASP A 173 10.50 2.68 -7.79
CA ASP A 173 11.96 2.51 -7.76
C ASP A 173 12.71 3.84 -7.99
N ARG A 174 12.17 4.70 -8.87
CA ARG A 174 12.76 6.02 -9.15
C ARG A 174 12.53 7.00 -8.02
N PHE A 175 11.36 6.98 -7.41
CA PHE A 175 11.06 7.73 -6.19
C PHE A 175 12.04 7.38 -5.06
N GLU A 176 12.25 6.09 -4.79
CA GLU A 176 13.13 5.63 -3.70
C GLU A 176 14.60 6.03 -3.90
N ARG A 177 15.06 6.02 -5.16
CA ARG A 177 16.43 6.45 -5.50
C ARG A 177 16.61 7.97 -5.47
N ARG A 178 15.53 8.76 -5.42
CA ARG A 178 15.56 10.23 -5.52
C ARG A 178 14.57 10.90 -4.56
N PRO A 179 14.77 10.79 -3.24
CA PRO A 179 13.84 11.30 -2.23
C PRO A 179 13.69 12.84 -2.22
N GLY A 180 14.51 13.58 -2.96
CA GLY A 180 14.44 15.04 -3.10
C GLY A 180 13.54 15.54 -4.24
N LEU A 181 12.93 14.65 -5.03
CA LEU A 181 11.98 15.04 -6.08
C LEU A 181 10.60 15.19 -5.46
N GLY A 182 10.03 16.40 -5.51
CA GLY A 182 8.81 16.80 -4.81
C GLY A 182 7.58 15.94 -5.14
N VAL A 183 7.44 14.83 -4.43
CA VAL A 183 6.24 14.00 -4.38
C VAL A 183 5.27 14.53 -3.33
N SER A 184 3.98 14.27 -3.54
CA SER A 184 2.97 14.63 -2.55
C SER A 184 3.05 13.76 -1.29
N MET A 185 2.50 14.27 -0.19
CA MET A 185 2.35 13.50 1.05
C MET A 185 1.55 12.21 0.85
N ASP A 186 0.64 12.18 -0.10
CA ASP A 186 -0.21 11.01 -0.37
C ASP A 186 0.62 9.82 -0.87
N VAL A 187 1.68 10.06 -1.65
CA VAL A 187 2.62 9.02 -2.09
C VAL A 187 3.37 8.42 -0.90
N HIS A 188 3.75 9.25 0.08
CA HIS A 188 4.38 8.77 1.31
C HIS A 188 3.41 7.94 2.16
N GLN A 189 2.16 8.40 2.31
CA GLN A 189 1.14 7.72 3.10
C GLN A 189 0.69 6.39 2.50
N THR A 190 0.62 6.31 1.17
CA THR A 190 0.17 5.11 0.44
C THR A 190 1.32 4.20 -0.01
N ARG A 191 2.59 4.56 0.27
CA ARG A 191 3.78 3.82 -0.21
C ARG A 191 3.72 2.32 0.10
N LEU A 192 3.44 1.94 1.35
CA LEU A 192 3.43 0.51 1.72
C LEU A 192 2.24 -0.24 1.11
N VAL A 193 1.09 0.43 1.04
CA VAL A 193 -0.12 -0.06 0.38
C VAL A 193 0.15 -0.36 -1.11
N ALA A 194 0.83 0.57 -1.80
CA ALA A 194 1.24 0.42 -3.20
C ALA A 194 2.30 -0.67 -3.39
N ARG A 195 3.37 -0.68 -2.57
CA ARG A 195 4.43 -1.71 -2.64
C ARG A 195 3.87 -3.11 -2.43
N ARG A 196 2.95 -3.29 -1.49
CA ARG A 196 2.27 -4.56 -1.25
C ARG A 196 1.51 -5.03 -2.48
N ARG A 197 0.73 -4.15 -3.12
CA ARG A 197 -0.01 -4.47 -4.35
C ARG A 197 0.94 -4.80 -5.50
N ILE A 198 2.05 -4.07 -5.65
CA ILE A 198 3.09 -4.38 -6.63
C ILE A 198 3.67 -5.78 -6.39
N ALA A 199 4.04 -6.10 -5.15
CA ALA A 199 4.58 -7.41 -4.80
C ALA A 199 3.58 -8.54 -5.09
N LEU A 200 2.31 -8.36 -4.72
CA LEU A 200 1.26 -9.36 -4.95
C LEU A 200 0.92 -9.56 -6.43
N ALA A 201 1.03 -8.53 -7.27
CA ALA A 201 0.77 -8.64 -8.71
C ALA A 201 1.90 -9.27 -9.51
N MET A 202 3.12 -9.26 -8.96
CA MET A 202 4.35 -9.70 -9.63
C MET A 202 4.82 -11.10 -9.18
N ASN A 203 4.19 -11.66 -8.14
CA ASN A 203 4.40 -13.02 -7.64
C ASN A 203 3.34 -13.97 -8.22
#